data_AF-A0A539CSC2-F1
#
_entry.id   AF-A0A539CSC2-F1
#
_cell.length_a   1.000
_cell.length_b   1.000
_cell.length_c   1.000
_cell.angle_alpha   90.00
_cell.angle_beta   90.00
_cell.angle_gamma   90.00
#
_symmetry.space_group_name_H-M   'P 1'
#
loop_
_entity.id
_entity.type
_entity.pdbx_description
1 polymer ?
#
loop_
_entity_poly.entity_id
_entity_poly.type
_entity_poly.pdbx_seq_one_letter_code
_entity_poly.pdbx_strand_id
1 'polypeptide(L)'
;MKNVFSTAMRLATQLTREQNVIQAAQLIKRTLLRRDHALSPDEQSPESSRLGELQTDAAESLGAFEQPRQDIKNASAGLRAPAERRSAARIKRPLGEVLELLRQGDLPSFGFDSAPFLTSRKVPLVPVPDGAVYLSRTFTCAAGSRDYKVYIPSRKFAWKRPLIVMLHGCTQNPDDFAVGTGMNRLAEEHGFIAAYPGQPVSANQTACWNWFNLTDQTRDSGEPSIIAGITRTLVAEFDIDAERVYVAGLSAGGAMAAVMGATYPELYAATGISLRPSLRVCHRLGVRICCHARHHRFISAPAWK
;
A
#
# COMPACT_ATOMS: atom_id res chain seq x y z
N MET A 1 -2.30 -20.51 27.57
CA MET A 1 -2.74 -19.49 26.59
C MET A 1 -1.83 -19.32 25.35
N LYS A 2 -0.49 -19.32 25.46
CA LYS A 2 0.42 -19.16 24.30
C LYS A 2 0.22 -20.18 23.16
N ASN A 3 -0.33 -21.36 23.46
CA ASN A 3 -0.55 -22.44 22.48
C ASN A 3 -1.78 -22.22 21.57
N VAL A 4 -2.76 -21.42 21.99
CA VAL A 4 -4.01 -21.21 21.23
C VAL A 4 -3.79 -20.18 20.13
N PHE A 5 -3.11 -19.07 20.47
CA PHE A 5 -2.77 -18.03 19.50
C PHE A 5 -1.82 -18.54 18.40
N SER A 6 -0.76 -19.26 18.79
CA SER A 6 0.19 -19.82 17.81
C SER A 6 -0.44 -20.88 16.90
N THR A 7 -1.46 -21.58 17.38
CA THR A 7 -2.23 -22.54 16.57
C THR A 7 -3.19 -21.84 15.63
N ALA A 8 -3.89 -20.78 16.08
CA ALA A 8 -4.74 -19.96 15.23
C ALA A 8 -3.95 -19.26 14.11
N MET A 9 -2.74 -18.76 14.39
CA MET A 9 -1.89 -18.13 13.37
C MET A 9 -1.33 -19.12 12.35
N ARG A 10 -1.04 -20.37 12.76
CA ARG A 10 -0.66 -21.45 11.83
C ARG A 10 -1.81 -21.81 10.90
N LEU A 11 -3.02 -21.91 11.45
CA LEU A 11 -4.23 -22.20 10.66
C LEU A 11 -4.56 -21.05 9.70
N ALA A 12 -4.43 -19.79 10.13
CA ALA A 12 -4.62 -18.63 9.24
C ALA A 12 -3.61 -18.62 8.07
N THR A 13 -2.36 -19.03 8.34
CA THR A 13 -1.33 -19.18 7.30
C THR A 13 -1.68 -20.28 6.29
N GLN A 14 -2.25 -21.38 6.76
CA GLN A 14 -2.72 -22.46 5.90
C GLN A 14 -3.91 -22.03 5.03
N LEU A 15 -4.92 -21.39 5.61
CA LEU A 15 -6.06 -20.83 4.88
C LEU A 15 -5.63 -19.81 3.81
N THR A 16 -4.58 -19.04 4.07
CA THR A 16 -4.02 -18.10 3.09
C THR A 16 -3.34 -18.83 1.92
N ARG A 17 -2.65 -19.95 2.18
CA ARG A 17 -2.05 -20.81 1.14
C ARG A 17 -3.11 -21.51 0.29
N GLU A 18 -4.25 -21.82 0.89
CA GLU A 18 -5.42 -22.40 0.22
C GLU A 18 -6.31 -21.33 -0.45
N GLN A 19 -5.83 -20.09 -0.58
CA GLN A 19 -6.54 -18.94 -1.16
C GLN A 19 -7.86 -18.55 -0.44
N ASN A 20 -8.07 -19.03 0.77
CA ASN A 20 -9.25 -18.72 1.58
C ASN A 20 -8.99 -17.53 2.52
N VAL A 21 -8.78 -16.35 1.91
CA VAL A 21 -8.33 -15.13 2.59
C VAL A 21 -9.38 -14.57 3.54
N ILE A 22 -10.68 -14.73 3.22
CA ILE A 22 -11.79 -14.25 4.06
C ILE A 22 -11.84 -15.00 5.39
N GLN A 23 -11.73 -16.34 5.37
CA GLN A 23 -11.70 -17.13 6.60
C GLN A 23 -10.44 -16.88 7.43
N ALA A 24 -9.29 -16.68 6.77
CA ALA A 24 -8.05 -16.31 7.46
C ALA A 24 -8.18 -14.98 8.22
N ALA A 25 -8.76 -13.95 7.58
CA ALA A 25 -8.98 -12.65 8.18
C ALA A 25 -9.97 -12.69 9.36
N GLN A 26 -11.05 -13.46 9.24
CA GLN A 26 -12.03 -13.65 10.32
C GLN A 26 -11.43 -14.38 11.52
N LEU A 27 -10.60 -15.41 11.28
CA LEU A 27 -9.92 -16.15 12.33
C LEU A 27 -8.93 -15.27 13.09
N ILE A 28 -8.15 -14.45 12.39
CA ILE A 28 -7.22 -13.49 13.01
C ILE A 28 -8.00 -12.47 13.85
N LYS A 29 -9.05 -11.88 13.29
CA LYS A 29 -9.89 -10.89 13.99
C LYS A 29 -10.49 -11.46 15.28
N ARG A 30 -11.07 -12.66 15.24
CA ARG A 30 -11.65 -13.33 16.44
C ARG A 30 -10.58 -13.63 17.50
N THR A 31 -9.38 -14.03 17.07
CA THR A 31 -8.29 -14.36 17.98
C THR A 31 -7.73 -13.12 18.68
N LEU A 32 -7.70 -11.98 17.99
CA LEU A 32 -7.30 -10.69 18.57
C LEU A 32 -8.37 -10.15 19.52
N LEU A 33 -9.64 -10.16 19.12
CA LEU A 33 -10.74 -9.69 19.98
C LEU A 33 -10.88 -10.50 21.28
N ARG A 34 -10.62 -11.82 21.24
CA ARG A 34 -10.55 -12.64 22.47
C ARG A 34 -9.36 -12.29 23.37
N ARG A 35 -8.30 -11.72 22.81
CA ARG A 35 -7.16 -11.23 23.59
C ARG A 35 -7.49 -9.93 24.31
N ASP A 36 -8.31 -9.10 23.68
CA ASP A 36 -8.74 -7.80 24.23
C ASP A 36 -9.79 -7.97 25.35
N HIS A 37 -10.64 -9.01 25.30
CA HIS A 37 -11.59 -9.34 26.38
C HIS A 37 -10.99 -10.14 27.55
N ALA A 38 -9.69 -10.46 27.53
CA ALA A 38 -9.03 -11.16 28.62
C ALA A 38 -8.38 -10.21 29.67
N LEU A 39 -8.65 -8.91 29.58
CA LEU A 39 -8.14 -7.89 30.51
C LEU A 39 -9.27 -6.96 30.99
N SER A 40 -10.16 -7.47 31.84
CA SER A 40 -10.79 -6.71 32.94
C SER A 40 -11.65 -7.66 33.79
N PRO A 41 -11.45 -7.76 35.12
CA PRO A 41 -12.43 -8.30 36.03
C PRO A 41 -13.23 -7.14 36.64
N ASP A 42 -14.37 -6.80 36.05
CA ASP A 42 -15.56 -6.30 36.74
C ASP A 42 -16.57 -5.76 35.71
N GLU A 43 -17.73 -6.42 35.65
CA GLU A 43 -19.07 -5.83 35.71
C GLU A 43 -20.09 -6.90 35.30
N GLN A 44 -20.73 -7.47 36.32
CA GLN A 44 -22.00 -8.18 36.18
C GLN A 44 -23.11 -7.13 36.17
N SER A 45 -23.89 -7.03 35.08
CA SER A 45 -25.22 -6.42 35.13
C SER A 45 -26.12 -6.94 33.98
N PRO A 46 -27.43 -7.14 34.20
CA PRO A 46 -28.27 -8.01 33.39
C PRO A 46 -28.99 -7.23 32.28
N GLU A 47 -28.31 -6.97 31.17
CA GLU A 47 -28.96 -6.51 29.92
C GLU A 47 -28.53 -7.31 28.66
N SER A 48 -27.78 -8.40 28.83
CA SER A 48 -27.34 -9.25 27.71
C SER A 48 -28.41 -10.23 27.20
N SER A 49 -29.57 -10.30 27.85
CA SER A 49 -30.62 -11.28 27.54
C SER A 49 -31.55 -10.88 26.38
N ARG A 50 -31.40 -9.69 25.78
CA ARG A 50 -32.24 -9.24 24.64
C ARG A 50 -31.53 -9.16 23.28
N LEU A 51 -30.23 -9.41 23.24
CA LEU A 51 -29.46 -9.45 21.97
C LEU A 51 -29.27 -10.88 21.41
N GLY A 52 -29.73 -11.90 22.14
CA GLY A 52 -29.65 -13.31 21.71
C GLY A 52 -30.75 -13.75 20.73
N GLU A 53 -31.90 -13.06 20.68
CA GLU A 53 -33.05 -13.50 19.88
C GLU A 53 -33.13 -12.84 18.49
N LEU A 54 -32.33 -11.81 18.21
CA LEU A 54 -32.29 -11.14 16.89
C LEU A 54 -31.18 -11.67 15.96
N GLN A 55 -30.35 -12.62 16.42
CA GLN A 55 -29.28 -13.22 15.61
C GLN A 55 -29.60 -14.60 15.05
N THR A 56 -30.72 -15.22 15.46
CA THR A 56 -31.13 -16.54 14.96
C THR A 56 -31.76 -16.51 13.56
N ASP A 57 -32.32 -15.37 13.12
CA ASP A 57 -33.01 -15.30 11.80
C ASP A 57 -32.07 -15.01 10.61
N ALA A 58 -30.84 -14.55 10.82
CA ALA A 58 -29.93 -14.22 9.70
C ALA A 58 -29.08 -15.42 9.22
N ALA A 59 -29.08 -16.54 9.95
CA ALA A 59 -28.26 -17.71 9.65
C ALA A 59 -28.94 -18.74 8.71
N GLU A 60 -30.23 -18.60 8.43
CA GLU A 60 -31.00 -19.62 7.70
C GLU A 60 -31.17 -19.35 6.19
N SER A 61 -30.62 -18.26 5.65
CA SER A 61 -30.88 -17.86 4.25
C SER A 61 -29.67 -17.85 3.30
N LEU A 62 -28.63 -18.67 3.52
CA LEU A 62 -27.54 -18.85 2.55
C LEU A 62 -27.23 -20.33 2.31
N GLY A 63 -28.20 -21.03 1.70
CA GLY A 63 -28.00 -22.35 1.10
C GLY A 63 -27.53 -22.27 -0.36
N ALA A 64 -26.59 -23.16 -0.69
CA ALA A 64 -26.24 -23.68 -2.00
C ALA A 64 -25.48 -22.78 -3.02
N PHE A 65 -24.17 -23.01 -3.14
CA PHE A 65 -23.46 -22.94 -4.43
C PHE A 65 -22.54 -24.16 -4.57
N GLU A 66 -22.81 -24.94 -5.61
CA GLU A 66 -22.20 -26.23 -5.94
C GLU A 66 -20.97 -26.04 -6.86
N GLN A 67 -19.88 -26.77 -6.60
CA GLN A 67 -18.64 -26.71 -7.38
C GLN A 67 -18.63 -27.75 -8.53
N PRO A 68 -18.18 -27.41 -9.76
CA PRO A 68 -17.91 -28.41 -10.78
C PRO A 68 -16.52 -29.03 -10.62
N ARG A 69 -16.46 -30.37 -10.68
CA ARG A 69 -15.23 -31.18 -10.80
C ARG A 69 -14.58 -31.01 -12.18
N GLN A 70 -13.25 -31.00 -12.23
CA GLN A 70 -12.50 -31.34 -13.44
C GLN A 70 -11.35 -32.29 -13.13
N ASP A 71 -11.47 -33.49 -13.70
CA ASP A 71 -10.44 -34.52 -13.82
C ASP A 71 -9.42 -34.13 -14.90
N ILE A 72 -8.11 -34.27 -14.63
CA ILE A 72 -7.12 -34.49 -15.70
C ILE A 72 -6.12 -35.56 -15.28
N LYS A 73 -5.98 -36.54 -16.18
CA LYS A 73 -5.23 -37.80 -16.11
C LYS A 73 -3.72 -37.61 -16.24
N ASN A 74 -2.98 -38.52 -15.61
CA ASN A 74 -1.55 -38.74 -15.79
C ASN A 74 -1.21 -39.24 -17.21
N ALA A 75 -0.11 -38.76 -17.77
CA ALA A 75 0.70 -39.49 -18.76
C ALA A 75 2.17 -39.09 -18.63
N SER A 76 3.01 -40.09 -18.35
CA SER A 76 4.47 -40.03 -18.32
C SER A 76 5.05 -40.57 -19.63
N ALA A 77 6.02 -39.88 -20.24
CA ALA A 77 7.10 -40.50 -21.00
C ALA A 77 8.25 -39.49 -21.17
N GLY A 78 9.46 -39.89 -20.76
CA GLY A 78 10.61 -39.01 -20.58
C GLY A 78 11.52 -38.86 -21.80
N LEU A 79 12.53 -38.00 -21.63
CA LEU A 79 13.87 -38.06 -22.22
C LEU A 79 14.82 -37.28 -21.29
N ARG A 80 15.93 -37.91 -20.89
CA ARG A 80 16.96 -37.40 -19.96
C ARG A 80 18.18 -36.86 -20.72
N ALA A 81 18.78 -35.78 -20.22
CA ALA A 81 20.24 -35.54 -20.12
C ALA A 81 20.52 -34.38 -19.13
N PRO A 82 21.71 -34.29 -18.50
CA PRO A 82 21.82 -33.91 -17.09
C PRO A 82 22.17 -32.44 -16.84
N ALA A 83 21.61 -31.86 -15.79
CA ALA A 83 22.10 -30.61 -15.19
C ALA A 83 22.42 -30.86 -13.72
N GLU A 84 23.68 -30.61 -13.37
CA GLU A 84 24.26 -30.80 -12.04
C GLU A 84 23.49 -30.02 -10.96
N ARG A 85 22.93 -30.74 -9.98
CA ARG A 85 22.43 -30.15 -8.74
C ARG A 85 23.59 -29.97 -7.77
N ARG A 86 24.04 -28.74 -7.56
CA ARG A 86 24.74 -28.37 -6.32
C ARG A 86 23.71 -28.32 -5.18
N SER A 87 23.69 -29.37 -4.37
CA SER A 87 22.97 -29.41 -3.09
C SER A 87 23.72 -28.54 -2.08
N ALA A 88 23.18 -27.37 -1.73
CA ALA A 88 23.61 -26.65 -0.54
C ALA A 88 22.97 -27.33 0.68
N ALA A 89 23.73 -28.20 1.35
CA ALA A 89 23.34 -28.80 2.61
C ALA A 89 23.14 -27.71 3.67
N ARG A 90 21.89 -27.53 4.13
CA ARG A 90 21.56 -26.63 5.24
C ARG A 90 21.93 -27.33 6.55
N ILE A 91 23.14 -27.07 7.04
CA ILE A 91 23.59 -27.56 8.35
C ILE A 91 22.73 -26.89 9.43
N LYS A 92 21.94 -27.67 10.16
CA LYS A 92 21.23 -27.20 11.36
C LYS A 92 22.17 -27.36 12.55
N ARG A 93 22.70 -26.25 13.08
CA ARG A 93 23.44 -26.29 14.36
C ARG A 93 22.46 -26.42 15.52
N PRO A 94 22.77 -27.22 16.55
CA PRO A 94 21.95 -27.33 17.75
C PRO A 94 21.96 -26.02 18.54
N LEU A 95 20.83 -25.71 19.18
CA LEU A 95 20.56 -24.42 19.83
C LEU A 95 21.61 -24.04 20.90
N GLY A 96 22.21 -25.04 21.56
CA GLY A 96 23.24 -24.81 22.57
C GLY A 96 24.53 -24.18 22.02
N GLU A 97 24.89 -24.49 20.78
CA GLU A 97 26.09 -23.95 20.13
C GLU A 97 25.89 -22.49 19.69
N VAL A 98 24.65 -22.14 19.33
CA VAL A 98 24.27 -20.75 19.01
C VAL A 98 24.26 -19.87 20.27
N LEU A 99 23.88 -20.43 21.42
CA LEU A 99 23.89 -19.72 22.70
C LEU A 99 25.31 -19.45 23.23
N GLU A 100 26.25 -20.37 23.03
CA GLU A 100 27.68 -20.17 23.35
C GLU A 100 28.30 -19.04 22.51
N LEU A 101 28.02 -19.01 21.20
CA LEU A 101 28.51 -17.97 20.30
C LEU A 101 27.95 -16.57 20.62
N LEU A 102 26.69 -16.49 21.07
CA LEU A 102 26.09 -15.23 21.53
C LEU A 102 26.70 -14.73 22.85
N ARG A 103 27.26 -15.62 23.68
CA ARG A 103 27.88 -15.26 24.96
C ARG A 103 29.34 -14.79 24.79
N GLN A 104 30.02 -15.26 23.75
CA GLN A 104 31.43 -14.97 23.48
C GLN A 104 31.64 -13.84 22.46
N GLY A 105 30.58 -13.32 21.83
CA GLY A 105 30.65 -12.14 20.95
C GLY A 105 31.29 -12.35 19.57
N ASP A 106 31.76 -13.56 19.26
CA ASP A 106 32.40 -13.89 17.99
C ASP A 106 31.42 -14.52 16.99
N LEU A 107 30.67 -13.67 16.27
CA LEU A 107 29.99 -14.06 15.04
C LEU A 107 30.66 -13.40 13.83
N PRO A 108 31.01 -14.15 12.77
CA PRO A 108 31.38 -13.57 11.49
C PRO A 108 30.16 -12.80 10.94
N SER A 109 30.38 -11.53 10.59
CA SER A 109 29.36 -10.60 10.11
C SER A 109 28.67 -11.16 8.84
N PHE A 110 27.49 -11.75 9.02
CA PHE A 110 26.52 -11.91 7.95
C PHE A 110 25.69 -10.62 7.94
N GLY A 111 25.96 -9.77 6.95
CA GLY A 111 25.49 -8.39 6.82
C GLY A 111 23.99 -8.18 6.94
N PHE A 112 23.52 -8.06 8.18
CA PHE A 112 22.34 -7.32 8.57
C PHE A 112 22.76 -6.42 9.73
N ASP A 113 23.21 -5.20 9.40
CA ASP A 113 23.50 -4.18 10.40
C ASP A 113 22.21 -3.82 11.14
N SER A 114 22.02 -4.45 12.30
CA SER A 114 21.16 -3.96 13.36
C SER A 114 21.90 -2.84 14.11
N ALA A 115 21.94 -1.66 13.51
CA ALA A 115 22.29 -0.42 14.20
C ALA A 115 21.03 0.18 14.87
N PRO A 116 21.16 0.90 16.00
CA PRO A 116 20.03 1.53 16.66
C PRO A 116 19.38 2.56 15.71
N PHE A 117 18.11 2.33 15.37
CA PHE A 117 17.29 3.14 14.47
C PHE A 117 16.97 4.51 15.08
N LEU A 118 17.95 5.40 15.16
CA LEU A 118 17.76 6.85 15.25
C LEU A 118 18.93 7.57 14.55
N THR A 119 19.30 7.13 13.35
CA THR A 119 19.99 8.05 12.44
C THR A 119 18.92 8.94 11.82
N SER A 120 19.01 10.25 12.06
CA SER A 120 18.18 11.23 11.36
C SER A 120 18.35 10.98 9.86
N ARG A 121 17.32 10.42 9.22
CA ARG A 121 17.33 10.14 7.79
C ARG A 121 17.49 11.49 7.10
N LYS A 122 18.68 11.74 6.55
CA LYS A 122 18.99 13.00 5.85
C LYS A 122 17.96 13.15 4.73
N VAL A 123 17.08 14.15 4.85
CA VAL A 123 16.09 14.47 3.83
C VAL A 123 16.86 14.76 2.54
N PRO A 124 16.64 14.00 1.45
CA PRO A 124 17.29 14.24 0.18
C PRO A 124 16.96 15.65 -0.30
N LEU A 125 17.96 16.37 -0.79
CA LEU A 125 17.71 17.63 -1.46
C LEU A 125 16.95 17.32 -2.75
N VAL A 126 15.75 17.90 -2.89
CA VAL A 126 14.97 17.81 -4.12
C VAL A 126 15.59 18.79 -5.13
N PRO A 127 16.10 18.32 -6.29
CA PRO A 127 16.60 19.23 -7.31
C PRO A 127 15.45 20.07 -7.89
N VAL A 128 15.64 21.38 -7.92
CA VAL A 128 14.69 22.34 -8.53
C VAL A 128 15.50 23.21 -9.50
N PRO A 129 15.40 22.98 -10.82
CA PRO A 129 16.11 23.80 -11.80
C PRO A 129 15.54 25.23 -11.85
N ASP A 130 16.31 26.15 -12.41
CA ASP A 130 15.89 27.55 -12.56
C ASP A 130 14.54 27.65 -13.27
N GLY A 131 13.64 28.44 -12.70
CA GLY A 131 12.27 28.63 -13.18
C GLY A 131 11.27 27.56 -12.74
N ALA A 132 11.70 26.40 -12.23
CA ALA A 132 10.82 25.45 -11.57
C ALA A 132 10.54 25.89 -10.13
N VAL A 133 9.41 25.44 -9.58
CA VAL A 133 9.01 25.78 -8.21
C VAL A 133 8.63 24.53 -7.46
N TYR A 134 9.14 24.39 -6.24
CA TYR A 134 8.79 23.29 -5.33
C TYR A 134 8.23 23.85 -4.02
N LEU A 135 6.91 23.92 -3.95
CA LEU A 135 6.17 24.56 -2.87
C LEU A 135 5.90 23.59 -1.72
N SER A 136 5.90 24.11 -0.49
CA SER A 136 5.37 23.42 0.68
C SER A 136 4.06 24.07 1.09
N ARG A 137 3.00 23.28 1.25
CA ARG A 137 1.66 23.75 1.59
C ARG A 137 1.01 22.81 2.59
N THR A 138 -0.07 23.28 3.20
CA THR A 138 -0.92 22.50 4.10
C THR A 138 -2.36 22.61 3.61
N PHE A 139 -3.08 21.50 3.62
CA PHE A 139 -4.52 21.47 3.40
C PHE A 139 -5.23 21.00 4.67
N THR A 140 -6.39 21.58 4.96
CA THR A 140 -7.17 21.29 6.16
C THR A 140 -8.64 21.11 5.79
N CYS A 141 -9.27 20.08 6.35
CA CYS A 141 -10.72 19.86 6.28
C CYS A 141 -11.20 19.18 7.57
N ALA A 142 -12.47 18.76 7.62
CA ALA A 142 -13.06 18.10 8.79
C ALA A 142 -12.33 16.82 9.23
N ALA A 143 -11.70 16.09 8.29
CA ALA A 143 -10.93 14.89 8.59
C ALA A 143 -9.51 15.18 9.13
N GLY A 144 -9.11 16.45 9.17
CA GLY A 144 -7.81 16.90 9.67
C GLY A 144 -6.98 17.61 8.59
N SER A 145 -5.67 17.71 8.87
CA SER A 145 -4.71 18.43 8.02
C SER A 145 -3.62 17.52 7.48
N ARG A 146 -3.14 17.83 6.28
CA ARG A 146 -1.95 17.20 5.68
C ARG A 146 -1.06 18.25 5.03
N ASP A 147 0.22 18.16 5.33
CA ASP A 147 1.25 18.87 4.58
C ASP A 147 1.48 18.15 3.25
N TYR A 148 1.78 18.92 2.22
CA TYR A 148 2.05 18.39 0.90
C TYR A 148 3.05 19.27 0.16
N LYS A 149 3.73 18.67 -0.81
CA LYS A 149 4.63 19.37 -1.72
C LYS A 149 4.01 19.47 -3.10
N VAL A 150 4.31 20.54 -3.82
CA VAL A 150 3.85 20.74 -5.21
C VAL A 150 5.04 21.12 -6.07
N TYR A 151 5.30 20.33 -7.10
CA TYR A 151 6.30 20.64 -8.12
C TYR A 151 5.63 21.22 -9.36
N ILE A 152 6.05 22.42 -9.73
CA ILE A 152 5.59 23.16 -10.90
C ILE A 152 6.77 23.24 -11.87
N PRO A 153 6.67 22.63 -13.07
CA PRO A 153 7.80 22.62 -13.98
C PRO A 153 8.12 24.00 -14.55
N SER A 154 9.41 24.22 -14.82
CA SER A 154 9.98 25.48 -15.31
C SER A 154 9.42 25.91 -16.66
N ARG A 155 9.23 24.93 -17.55
CA ARG A 155 8.77 25.16 -18.91
C ARG A 155 7.30 25.53 -18.92
N LYS A 156 6.95 26.65 -19.55
CA LYS A 156 5.55 26.96 -19.88
C LYS A 156 5.13 26.09 -21.06
N PHE A 157 3.93 25.53 -20.96
CA PHE A 157 3.32 24.74 -22.02
C PHE A 157 2.10 25.50 -22.54
N ALA A 158 1.80 25.34 -23.84
CA ALA A 158 0.70 26.06 -24.49
C ALA A 158 -0.70 25.51 -24.13
N TRP A 159 -0.75 24.38 -23.42
CA TRP A 159 -1.97 23.70 -22.97
C TRP A 159 -2.09 23.78 -21.45
N LYS A 160 -3.33 23.65 -20.95
CA LYS A 160 -3.60 23.43 -19.52
C LYS A 160 -2.76 22.25 -19.01
N ARG A 161 -2.18 22.35 -17.82
CA ARG A 161 -1.25 21.31 -17.35
C ARG A 161 -2.03 20.12 -16.78
N PRO A 162 -1.59 18.87 -17.00
CA PRO A 162 -2.06 17.72 -16.21
C PRO A 162 -1.61 17.84 -14.75
N LEU A 163 -2.30 17.12 -13.87
CA LEU A 163 -1.90 16.91 -12.47
C LEU A 163 -1.66 15.43 -12.21
N ILE A 164 -0.56 15.11 -11.52
CA ILE A 164 -0.32 13.78 -10.98
C ILE A 164 -0.13 13.87 -9.46
N VAL A 165 -1.05 13.25 -8.72
CA VAL A 165 -0.98 13.11 -7.26
C VAL A 165 -0.21 11.83 -6.92
N MET A 166 0.94 11.99 -6.28
CA MET A 166 1.92 10.94 -6.01
C MET A 166 1.90 10.56 -4.54
N LEU A 167 1.37 9.38 -4.23
CA LEU A 167 1.20 8.87 -2.86
C LEU A 167 2.37 7.94 -2.47
N HIS A 168 3.13 8.37 -1.46
CA HIS A 168 4.32 7.65 -0.99
C HIS A 168 3.96 6.35 -0.24
N GLY A 169 4.93 5.43 -0.13
CA GLY A 169 4.81 4.25 0.72
C GLY A 169 5.09 4.53 2.20
N CYS A 170 4.90 3.53 3.05
CA CYS A 170 5.26 3.60 4.46
C CYS A 170 6.72 4.03 4.66
N THR A 171 7.00 4.75 5.74
CA THR A 171 8.33 5.27 6.15
C THR A 171 8.96 6.30 5.19
N GLN A 172 8.30 6.59 4.07
CA GLN A 172 8.72 7.64 3.14
C GLN A 172 8.03 8.96 3.50
N ASN A 173 8.60 10.06 3.02
CA ASN A 173 8.01 11.39 3.06
C ASN A 173 7.89 11.93 1.61
N PRO A 174 7.23 13.09 1.40
CA PRO A 174 7.10 13.70 0.08
C PRO A 174 8.42 13.91 -0.68
N ASP A 175 9.47 14.38 -0.02
CA ASP A 175 10.75 14.75 -0.64
C ASP A 175 11.53 13.50 -1.09
N ASP A 176 11.65 12.51 -0.20
CA ASP A 176 12.22 11.19 -0.51
C ASP A 176 11.49 10.52 -1.67
N PHE A 177 10.15 10.66 -1.73
CA PHE A 177 9.35 10.05 -2.77
C PHE A 177 9.49 10.78 -4.11
N ALA A 178 9.54 12.12 -4.11
CA ALA A 178 9.80 12.91 -5.30
C ALA A 178 11.17 12.58 -5.92
N VAL A 179 12.22 12.48 -5.09
CA VAL A 179 13.56 12.08 -5.54
C VAL A 179 13.59 10.64 -6.01
N GLY A 180 13.04 9.71 -5.23
CA GLY A 180 13.08 8.28 -5.52
C GLY A 180 12.30 7.87 -6.77
N THR A 181 11.22 8.59 -7.10
CA THR A 181 10.41 8.35 -8.31
C THR A 181 10.93 9.09 -9.54
N GLY A 182 11.66 10.19 -9.35
CA GLY A 182 12.12 11.05 -10.44
C GLY A 182 10.97 11.81 -11.13
N MET A 183 9.80 11.91 -10.49
CA MET A 183 8.62 12.52 -11.10
C MET A 183 8.77 14.02 -11.36
N ASN A 184 9.60 14.74 -10.60
CA ASN A 184 9.92 16.15 -10.90
C ASN A 184 10.68 16.29 -12.23
N ARG A 185 11.60 15.37 -12.52
CA ARG A 185 12.28 15.34 -13.81
C ARG A 185 11.31 15.05 -14.95
N LEU A 186 10.43 14.07 -14.76
CA LEU A 186 9.40 13.75 -15.75
C LEU A 186 8.39 14.91 -15.94
N ALA A 187 8.12 15.67 -14.89
CA ALA A 187 7.30 16.88 -14.96
C ALA A 187 7.94 17.95 -15.85
N GLU A 188 9.26 18.12 -15.81
CA GLU A 188 9.98 19.01 -16.75
C GLU A 188 9.89 18.51 -18.19
N GLU A 189 10.03 17.19 -18.39
CA GLU A 189 10.05 16.57 -19.72
C GLU A 189 8.66 16.57 -20.38
N HIS A 190 7.58 16.40 -19.60
CA HIS A 190 6.23 16.19 -20.12
C HIS A 190 5.21 17.28 -19.76
N GLY A 191 5.57 18.22 -18.89
CA GLY A 191 4.76 19.42 -18.63
C GLY A 191 3.53 19.21 -17.75
N PHE A 192 3.63 18.36 -16.74
CA PHE A 192 2.59 18.18 -15.72
C PHE A 192 3.02 18.74 -14.36
N ILE A 193 2.05 19.06 -13.51
CA ILE A 193 2.27 19.40 -12.10
C ILE A 193 2.28 18.10 -11.30
N ALA A 194 3.22 17.96 -10.36
CA ALA A 194 3.25 16.82 -9.44
C ALA A 194 2.92 17.28 -8.02
N ALA A 195 1.97 16.61 -7.37
CA ALA A 195 1.63 16.85 -5.97
C ALA A 195 1.99 15.65 -5.11
N TYR A 196 2.60 15.90 -3.94
CA TYR A 196 3.05 14.87 -3.02
C TYR A 196 2.45 15.11 -1.63
N PRO A 197 1.20 14.65 -1.38
CA PRO A 197 0.64 14.60 -0.04
C PRO A 197 1.55 13.79 0.90
N GLY A 198 1.80 14.32 2.09
CA GLY A 198 2.61 13.68 3.11
C GLY A 198 1.75 13.14 4.25
N GLN A 199 2.03 11.92 4.68
CA GLN A 199 1.41 11.32 5.86
C GLN A 199 2.28 11.57 7.10
N PRO A 200 1.83 12.39 8.07
CA PRO A 200 2.64 12.67 9.25
C PRO A 200 2.66 11.47 10.20
N VAL A 201 3.76 11.34 10.96
CA VAL A 201 3.90 10.27 11.97
C VAL A 201 2.85 10.33 13.07
N SER A 202 2.26 11.50 13.30
CA SER A 202 1.14 11.71 14.22
C SER A 202 -0.16 11.06 13.74
N ALA A 203 -0.36 10.93 12.43
CA ALA A 203 -1.52 10.24 11.85
C ALA A 203 -1.30 8.73 11.71
N ASN A 204 -0.05 8.29 11.55
CA ASN A 204 0.34 6.89 11.55
C ASN A 204 1.83 6.77 11.94
N GLN A 205 2.16 5.99 12.98
CA GLN A 205 3.53 5.91 13.52
C GLN A 205 4.60 5.49 12.49
N THR A 206 4.20 4.83 11.41
CA THR A 206 5.07 4.41 10.31
C THR A 206 4.92 5.27 9.06
N ALA A 207 4.25 6.42 9.16
CA ALA A 207 3.88 7.28 8.03
C ALA A 207 3.16 6.51 6.89
N CYS A 208 2.46 5.42 7.21
CA CYS A 208 1.65 4.71 6.24
C CYS A 208 0.29 5.39 6.08
N TRP A 209 -0.24 5.37 4.85
CA TRP A 209 -1.66 5.62 4.61
C TRP A 209 -2.51 4.55 5.30
N ASN A 210 -3.60 4.97 5.93
CA ASN A 210 -4.49 4.12 6.71
C ASN A 210 -5.59 3.47 5.85
N TRP A 211 -5.28 3.13 4.60
CA TRP A 211 -6.21 2.59 3.58
C TRP A 211 -7.03 1.35 4.03
N PHE A 212 -6.61 0.66 5.09
CA PHE A 212 -7.29 -0.50 5.65
C PHE A 212 -8.41 -0.14 6.64
N ASN A 213 -8.47 1.11 7.11
CA ASN A 213 -9.55 1.59 7.97
C ASN A 213 -10.80 1.85 7.14
N LEU A 214 -11.99 1.57 7.69
CA LEU A 214 -13.26 1.81 7.02
C LEU A 214 -13.51 3.29 6.72
N THR A 215 -13.15 4.16 7.66
CA THR A 215 -13.22 5.63 7.52
C THR A 215 -12.38 6.13 6.35
N ASP A 216 -11.26 5.45 6.07
CA ASP A 216 -10.30 5.75 5.00
C ASP A 216 -10.56 4.94 3.72
N GLN A 217 -11.76 4.36 3.58
CA GLN A 217 -12.26 3.71 2.36
C GLN A 217 -13.54 4.37 1.84
N THR A 218 -14.00 5.44 2.50
CA THR A 218 -15.28 6.11 2.22
C THR A 218 -15.04 7.49 1.63
N ARG A 219 -15.87 7.88 0.66
CA ARG A 219 -15.88 9.25 0.10
C ARG A 219 -16.18 10.28 1.21
N ASP A 220 -15.59 11.46 1.07
CA ASP A 220 -15.76 12.64 1.94
C ASP A 220 -15.47 12.36 3.43
N SER A 221 -14.71 11.31 3.70
CA SER A 221 -14.26 10.90 5.03
C SER A 221 -12.75 10.61 5.01
N GLY A 222 -12.12 10.68 6.18
CA GLY A 222 -10.74 10.26 6.41
C GLY A 222 -9.71 10.87 5.45
N GLU A 223 -8.63 10.14 5.22
CA GLU A 223 -7.55 10.48 4.30
C GLU A 223 -8.02 10.72 2.85
N PRO A 224 -8.98 9.96 2.30
CA PRO A 224 -9.49 10.23 0.95
C PRO A 224 -10.06 11.65 0.79
N SER A 225 -10.79 12.16 1.78
CA SER A 225 -11.30 13.54 1.74
C SER A 225 -10.21 14.60 1.70
N ILE A 226 -9.11 14.37 2.42
CA ILE A 226 -7.97 15.27 2.45
C ILE A 226 -7.25 15.26 1.08
N ILE A 227 -7.00 14.09 0.51
CA ILE A 227 -6.32 13.95 -0.80
C ILE A 227 -7.18 14.57 -1.91
N ALA A 228 -8.49 14.32 -1.91
CA ALA A 228 -9.42 14.93 -2.86
C ALA A 228 -9.46 16.46 -2.71
N GLY A 229 -9.44 16.97 -1.48
CA GLY A 229 -9.40 18.40 -1.18
C GLY A 229 -8.13 19.08 -1.69
N ILE A 230 -6.95 18.47 -1.47
CA ILE A 230 -5.67 18.92 -2.05
C ILE A 230 -5.78 18.97 -3.58
N THR A 231 -6.27 17.88 -4.19
CA THR A 231 -6.40 17.78 -5.64
C THR A 231 -7.28 18.89 -6.22
N ARG A 232 -8.47 19.11 -5.64
CA ARG A 232 -9.40 20.18 -6.06
C ARG A 232 -8.80 21.56 -5.89
N THR A 233 -8.07 21.80 -4.80
CA THR A 233 -7.37 23.08 -4.56
C THR A 233 -6.37 23.36 -5.67
N LEU A 234 -5.55 22.37 -6.02
CA LEU A 234 -4.54 22.52 -7.07
C LEU A 234 -5.18 22.70 -8.45
N VAL A 235 -6.28 21.98 -8.73
CA VAL A 235 -6.99 22.12 -10.00
C VAL A 235 -7.50 23.54 -10.19
N ALA A 236 -8.09 24.12 -9.15
CA ALA A 236 -8.60 25.49 -9.18
C ALA A 236 -7.47 26.54 -9.25
N GLU A 237 -6.38 26.34 -8.50
CA GLU A 237 -5.29 27.32 -8.39
C GLU A 237 -4.42 27.40 -9.64
N PHE A 238 -4.12 26.27 -10.28
CA PHE A 238 -3.12 26.18 -11.35
C PHE A 238 -3.70 26.01 -12.76
N ASP A 239 -5.00 26.27 -12.94
CA ASP A 239 -5.73 26.08 -14.20
C ASP A 239 -5.44 24.71 -14.86
N ILE A 240 -5.51 23.67 -14.04
CA ILE A 240 -5.24 22.28 -14.46
C ILE A 240 -6.41 21.80 -15.32
N ASP A 241 -6.08 21.00 -16.32
CA ASP A 241 -7.09 20.29 -17.09
C ASP A 241 -7.75 19.20 -16.22
N ALA A 242 -9.02 19.41 -15.85
CA ALA A 242 -9.76 18.50 -14.97
C ALA A 242 -9.90 17.08 -15.57
N GLU A 243 -9.82 16.92 -16.89
CA GLU A 243 -9.85 15.62 -17.56
C GLU A 243 -8.48 14.90 -17.53
N ARG A 244 -7.41 15.60 -17.10
CA ARG A 244 -6.05 15.06 -17.01
C ARG A 244 -5.48 15.16 -15.60
N VAL A 245 -6.29 14.72 -14.64
CA VAL A 245 -5.89 14.54 -13.24
C VAL A 245 -5.71 13.04 -12.97
N TYR A 246 -4.58 12.68 -12.39
CA TYR A 246 -4.20 11.30 -12.13
C TYR A 246 -3.75 11.12 -10.69
N VAL A 247 -3.93 9.93 -10.14
CA VAL A 247 -3.37 9.54 -8.83
C VAL A 247 -2.57 8.26 -8.98
N ALA A 248 -1.39 8.22 -8.40
CA ALA A 248 -0.55 7.03 -8.41
C ALA A 248 0.21 6.89 -7.10
N GLY A 249 0.57 5.66 -6.73
CA GLY A 249 1.33 5.45 -5.52
C GLY A 249 2.07 4.12 -5.43
N LEU A 250 2.91 4.03 -4.40
CA LEU A 250 3.74 2.87 -4.11
C LEU A 250 3.33 2.20 -2.78
N SER A 251 3.23 0.87 -2.76
CA SER A 251 2.93 0.08 -1.57
C SER A 251 1.63 0.57 -0.90
N ALA A 252 1.66 1.05 0.35
CA ALA A 252 0.52 1.67 1.02
C ALA A 252 -0.09 2.84 0.22
N GLY A 253 0.75 3.64 -0.46
CA GLY A 253 0.28 4.70 -1.35
C GLY A 253 -0.38 4.16 -2.62
N GLY A 254 0.03 2.99 -3.09
CA GLY A 254 -0.64 2.30 -4.20
C GLY A 254 -2.03 1.78 -3.80
N ALA A 255 -2.15 1.23 -2.59
CA ALA A 255 -3.45 0.86 -2.02
C ALA A 255 -4.35 2.08 -1.82
N MET A 256 -3.82 3.19 -1.30
CA MET A 256 -4.56 4.44 -1.18
C MET A 256 -4.94 5.03 -2.56
N ALA A 257 -4.09 4.93 -3.57
CA ALA A 257 -4.45 5.33 -4.94
C ALA A 257 -5.64 4.53 -5.48
N ALA A 258 -5.74 3.23 -5.15
CA ALA A 258 -6.90 2.42 -5.48
C ALA A 258 -8.18 2.89 -4.76
N VAL A 259 -8.06 3.25 -3.47
CA VAL A 259 -9.16 3.87 -2.71
C VAL A 259 -9.60 5.17 -3.38
N MET A 260 -8.68 6.04 -3.78
CA MET A 260 -9.00 7.30 -4.45
C MET A 260 -9.76 7.08 -5.75
N GLY A 261 -9.34 6.11 -6.57
CA GLY A 261 -10.05 5.77 -7.81
C GLY A 261 -11.43 5.19 -7.58
N ALA A 262 -11.64 4.48 -6.47
CA ALA A 262 -12.95 3.93 -6.12
C ALA A 262 -13.89 4.97 -5.49
N THR A 263 -13.34 5.89 -4.69
CA THR A 263 -14.14 6.87 -3.93
C THR A 263 -14.37 8.17 -4.69
N TYR A 264 -13.45 8.59 -5.57
CA TYR A 264 -13.54 9.80 -6.41
C TYR A 264 -13.26 9.51 -7.90
N PRO A 265 -14.02 8.62 -8.56
CA PRO A 265 -13.80 8.27 -9.97
C PRO A 265 -13.96 9.45 -10.94
N GLU A 266 -14.72 10.48 -10.57
CA GLU A 266 -14.89 11.71 -11.35
C GLU A 266 -13.69 12.65 -11.25
N LEU A 267 -12.83 12.49 -10.23
CA LEU A 267 -11.69 13.37 -9.99
C LEU A 267 -10.40 12.86 -10.65
N TYR A 268 -10.33 11.56 -10.96
CA TYR A 268 -9.12 10.93 -11.49
C TYR A 268 -9.41 10.17 -12.79
N ALA A 269 -8.80 10.62 -13.88
CA ALA A 269 -8.89 9.98 -15.19
C ALA A 269 -8.22 8.59 -15.22
N ALA A 270 -7.19 8.36 -14.39
CA ALA A 270 -6.63 7.04 -14.17
C ALA A 270 -5.92 6.92 -12.80
N THR A 271 -5.80 5.67 -12.33
CA THR A 271 -5.12 5.31 -11.09
C THR A 271 -3.92 4.38 -11.31
N GLY A 272 -2.77 4.75 -10.76
CA GLY A 272 -1.54 3.95 -10.82
C GLY A 272 -1.22 3.23 -9.52
N ILE A 273 -1.15 1.90 -9.57
CA ILE A 273 -0.86 1.08 -8.39
C ILE A 273 0.49 0.37 -8.59
N SER A 274 1.48 0.69 -7.76
CA SER A 274 2.76 -0.01 -7.72
C SER A 274 2.97 -0.73 -6.40
N LEU A 275 3.37 -2.00 -6.46
CA LEU A 275 3.66 -2.83 -5.28
C LEU A 275 5.16 -3.02 -5.04
N ARG A 276 6.04 -2.48 -5.91
CA ARG A 276 7.50 -2.67 -5.80
C ARG A 276 8.27 -1.35 -5.81
N PRO A 277 9.26 -1.17 -4.93
CA PRO A 277 10.10 0.04 -4.86
C PRO A 277 11.16 0.13 -5.98
N SER A 278 10.94 -0.48 -7.15
CA SER A 278 12.00 -0.70 -8.13
C SER A 278 12.46 0.59 -8.83
N LEU A 279 13.60 1.09 -8.35
CA LEU A 279 14.50 2.17 -8.83
C LEU A 279 14.90 2.15 -10.33
N ARG A 280 14.19 1.45 -11.24
CA ARG A 280 14.67 1.27 -12.63
C ARG A 280 13.63 0.80 -13.65
N VAL A 281 12.41 1.37 -13.67
CA VAL A 281 11.41 1.10 -14.74
C VAL A 281 10.77 2.38 -15.30
N CYS A 282 11.57 3.41 -15.55
CA CYS A 282 11.17 4.50 -16.47
C CYS A 282 12.11 4.63 -17.68
N HIS A 283 13.11 3.74 -17.84
CA HIS A 283 14.21 3.99 -18.77
C HIS A 283 14.07 3.35 -20.17
N ARG A 284 12.98 2.64 -20.52
CA ARG A 284 12.88 2.12 -21.91
C ARG A 284 11.52 1.85 -22.53
N LEU A 285 10.40 2.21 -21.91
CA LEU A 285 9.09 2.14 -22.56
C LEU A 285 8.25 3.29 -21.98
N GLY A 286 7.78 4.19 -22.85
CA GLY A 286 6.98 5.36 -22.48
C GLY A 286 5.93 4.99 -21.42
N VAL A 287 6.06 5.64 -20.26
CA VAL A 287 5.33 5.51 -19.00
C VAL A 287 4.06 4.64 -19.10
N ARG A 288 4.21 3.33 -18.88
CA ARG A 288 3.10 2.44 -18.51
C ARG A 288 3.04 2.35 -17.00
N ILE A 289 2.32 3.28 -16.39
CA ILE A 289 1.71 3.06 -15.10
C ILE A 289 0.81 1.83 -15.26
N CYS A 290 1.00 0.77 -14.46
CA CYS A 290 0.05 -0.34 -14.39
C CYS A 290 -1.27 0.20 -13.85
N CYS A 291 -2.12 0.65 -14.77
CA CYS A 291 -3.48 1.10 -14.50
C CYS A 291 -4.35 -0.15 -14.36
N HIS A 292 -5.06 -0.28 -13.24
CA HIS A 292 -6.19 -1.18 -13.14
C HIS A 292 -7.45 -0.30 -13.10
N ALA A 293 -8.15 -0.18 -14.24
CA ALA A 293 -9.45 0.48 -14.33
C ALA A 293 -10.48 -0.50 -14.91
N ARG A 294 -11.71 -0.43 -14.41
CA ARG A 294 -12.79 -1.42 -14.58
C ARG A 294 -13.33 -1.47 -16.02
N HIS A 295 -13.79 -2.68 -16.38
CA HIS A 295 -14.59 -3.08 -17.54
C HIS A 295 -13.97 -2.94 -18.94
N HIS A 296 -13.70 -4.11 -19.55
CA HIS A 296 -13.67 -4.36 -21.00
C HIS A 296 -13.26 -3.20 -21.92
N ARG A 297 -11.97 -2.85 -21.90
CA ARG A 297 -11.14 -2.58 -23.10
C ARG A 297 -9.75 -2.18 -22.61
N PHE A 298 -8.73 -2.90 -23.07
CA PHE A 298 -7.38 -2.36 -23.10
C PHE A 298 -7.41 -1.12 -24.00
N ILE A 299 -7.60 0.06 -23.42
CA ILE A 299 -7.36 1.31 -24.13
C ILE A 299 -5.85 1.53 -24.03
N SER A 300 -5.15 1.16 -25.10
CA SER A 300 -3.90 1.81 -25.45
C SER A 300 -4.20 3.31 -25.56
N ALA A 301 -3.86 4.08 -24.51
CA ALA A 301 -3.85 5.53 -24.62
C ALA A 301 -2.90 5.90 -25.79
N PRO A 302 -3.27 6.87 -26.65
CA PRO A 302 -2.34 7.36 -27.64
C PRO A 302 -1.11 7.89 -26.91
N ALA A 303 0.06 7.52 -27.43
CA ALA A 303 1.33 8.03 -26.95
C ALA A 303 1.24 9.56 -26.83
N TRP A 304 1.57 10.06 -25.65
CA TRP A 304 1.80 11.47 -25.32
C TRP A 304 2.33 12.24 -26.54
N LYS A 305 1.46 12.99 -27.20
CA LYS A 305 1.78 13.97 -28.24
C LYS A 305 1.14 15.28 -27.85
#